data_AF-A0A7V2RUA2-F1
#
_entry.id   AF-A0A7V2RUA2-F1
#
_cell.length_a   1.000
_cell.length_b   1.000
_cell.length_c   1.000
_cell.angle_alpha   90.00
_cell.angle_beta   90.00
_cell.angle_gamma   90.00
#
_symmetry.space_group_name_H-M   'P 1'
#
loop_
_entity.id
_entity.type
_entity.pdbx_description
1 polymer ?
#
loop_
_entity_poly.entity_id
_entity_poly.type
_entity_poly.pdbx_seq_one_letter_code
_entity_poly.pdbx_strand_id
1 'polypeptide(L)'
;MPRSSTRWRRSSGARRIPPRPCVWTIGHSNRPIAVFLDLLQARAIALLVDIRSWPGSRRHPQFAREALARSLAEAGIAYHHCPALGGRRPRPPHGRPSPNGFWRIEGFRNYADYALTPPFAEALRRLLAEAERRRTAIMCAEALPANCHRRIVTDHLLARGAEVRHILDRNRIETARMTDAARISPDGVVTYPSPQPGLFDDR
;
A
#
# COMPACT_ATOMS: atom_id res chain seq x y z
N MET A 1 4.53 -32.31 -60.53
CA MET A 1 3.71 -31.27 -59.88
C MET A 1 2.76 -31.96 -58.90
N PRO A 2 2.56 -31.51 -57.64
CA PRO A 2 3.37 -30.63 -56.80
C PRO A 2 3.89 -31.31 -55.51
N ARG A 3 4.98 -30.76 -54.96
CA ARG A 3 5.56 -31.10 -53.66
C ARG A 3 4.76 -30.38 -52.56
N SER A 4 4.14 -31.13 -51.66
CA SER A 4 3.50 -30.60 -50.45
C SER A 4 4.56 -30.22 -49.42
N SER A 5 4.82 -28.93 -49.26
CA SER A 5 5.65 -28.39 -48.19
C SER A 5 4.76 -27.97 -47.02
N THR A 6 4.70 -28.81 -45.98
CA THR A 6 4.03 -28.46 -44.72
C THR A 6 4.92 -27.48 -43.97
N ARG A 7 4.59 -26.19 -44.10
CA ARG A 7 5.24 -25.08 -43.41
C ARG A 7 4.81 -25.10 -41.94
N TRP A 8 5.71 -25.53 -41.05
CA TRP A 8 5.53 -25.37 -39.61
C TRP A 8 5.47 -23.87 -39.26
N ARG A 9 4.28 -23.35 -38.92
CA ARG A 9 4.15 -22.05 -38.26
C ARG A 9 4.70 -22.20 -36.84
N ARG A 10 5.87 -21.63 -36.59
CA ARG A 10 6.30 -21.29 -35.24
C ARG A 10 5.36 -20.20 -34.74
N SER A 11 4.41 -20.56 -33.89
CA SER A 11 3.68 -19.61 -33.05
C SER A 11 4.70 -18.99 -32.10
N SER A 12 5.08 -17.75 -32.39
CA SER A 12 5.81 -16.88 -31.47
C SER A 12 4.93 -16.68 -30.22
N GLY A 13 5.22 -17.46 -29.17
CA GLY A 13 4.58 -17.30 -27.87
C GLY A 13 4.90 -15.91 -27.34
N ALA A 14 3.94 -14.98 -27.45
CA ALA A 14 4.00 -13.74 -26.72
C ALA A 14 4.11 -14.10 -25.25
N ARG A 15 5.24 -13.76 -24.63
CA ARG A 15 5.47 -13.94 -23.20
C ARG A 15 4.34 -13.18 -22.50
N ARG A 16 3.36 -13.89 -21.92
CA ARG A 16 2.29 -13.27 -21.13
C ARG A 16 2.97 -12.56 -19.98
N ILE A 17 2.99 -11.22 -20.01
CA ILE A 17 3.42 -10.42 -18.86
C ILE A 17 2.43 -10.79 -17.74
N PRO A 18 2.89 -11.34 -16.60
CA PRO A 18 2.00 -11.64 -15.50
C PRO A 18 1.27 -10.34 -15.09
N PRO A 19 -0.03 -10.39 -14.80
CA PRO A 19 -0.77 -9.20 -14.40
C PRO A 19 -0.11 -8.60 -13.16
N ARG A 20 0.10 -7.27 -13.17
CA ARG A 20 0.64 -6.56 -12.02
C ARG A 20 -0.34 -6.70 -10.85
N PRO A 21 0.11 -7.10 -9.64
CA PRO A 21 -0.79 -7.15 -8.49
C PRO A 21 -1.37 -5.75 -8.24
N CYS A 22 -2.67 -5.68 -7.92
CA CYS A 22 -3.36 -4.42 -7.61
C CYS A 22 -3.77 -4.40 -6.14
N VAL A 23 -3.27 -3.42 -5.40
CA VAL A 23 -3.62 -3.20 -3.99
C VAL A 23 -4.52 -1.98 -3.87
N TRP A 24 -5.65 -2.14 -3.17
CA TRP A 24 -6.54 -1.03 -2.87
C TRP A 24 -6.15 -0.40 -1.53
N THR A 25 -6.51 0.85 -1.31
CA THR A 25 -6.34 1.48 0.00
C THR A 25 -7.59 2.25 0.39
N ILE A 26 -7.92 2.26 1.68
CA ILE A 26 -9.06 3.02 2.20
C ILE A 26 -8.75 3.60 3.58
N GLY A 27 -9.31 4.76 3.87
CA GLY A 27 -9.29 5.37 5.20
C GLY A 27 -10.66 5.29 5.83
N HIS A 28 -10.77 4.81 7.07
CA HIS A 28 -12.09 4.70 7.70
C HIS A 28 -12.68 6.07 8.09
N SER A 29 -11.83 7.05 8.40
CA SER A 29 -12.23 8.40 8.85
C SER A 29 -13.25 8.30 9.99
N ASN A 30 -14.29 9.12 9.94
CA ASN A 30 -15.47 9.10 10.79
C ASN A 30 -16.71 8.49 10.10
N ARG A 31 -16.52 7.65 9.07
CA ARG A 31 -17.64 7.11 8.27
C ARG A 31 -18.55 6.21 9.13
N PRO A 32 -19.87 6.21 8.89
CA PRO A 32 -20.74 5.13 9.35
C PRO A 32 -20.26 3.78 8.79
N ILE A 33 -20.45 2.70 9.56
CA ILE A 33 -19.97 1.37 9.14
C ILE A 33 -20.62 0.92 7.82
N ALA A 34 -21.93 1.17 7.61
CA ALA A 34 -22.62 0.84 6.38
C ALA A 34 -21.97 1.51 5.16
N VAL A 35 -21.70 2.82 5.24
CA VAL A 35 -21.01 3.56 4.17
C VAL A 35 -19.62 2.99 3.91
N PHE A 36 -18.89 2.59 4.96
CA PHE A 36 -17.57 1.98 4.79
C PHE A 36 -17.63 0.62 4.08
N LEU A 37 -18.58 -0.24 4.45
CA LEU A 37 -18.81 -1.53 3.80
C LEU A 37 -19.24 -1.36 2.34
N ASP A 38 -20.13 -0.41 2.05
CA ASP A 38 -20.58 -0.10 0.69
C ASP A 38 -19.39 0.27 -0.22
N LEU A 39 -18.42 1.04 0.29
CA LEU A 39 -17.21 1.40 -0.45
C LEU A 39 -16.34 0.19 -0.77
N LEU A 40 -16.23 -0.76 0.16
CA LEU A 40 -15.48 -2.00 -0.05
C LEU A 40 -16.19 -2.92 -1.05
N GLN A 41 -17.51 -3.09 -0.90
CA GLN A 41 -18.34 -3.94 -1.76
C GLN A 41 -18.45 -3.40 -3.18
N ALA A 42 -18.59 -2.08 -3.36
CA ALA A 42 -18.58 -1.42 -4.68
C ALA A 42 -17.27 -1.64 -5.46
N ARG A 43 -16.22 -2.08 -4.75
CA ARG A 43 -14.93 -2.43 -5.34
C ARG A 43 -14.63 -3.92 -5.25
N ALA A 44 -15.58 -4.75 -4.81
CA ALA A 44 -15.43 -6.19 -4.63
C ALA A 44 -14.19 -6.55 -3.80
N ILE A 45 -13.88 -5.76 -2.76
CA ILE A 45 -12.79 -6.08 -1.84
C ILE A 45 -13.14 -7.38 -1.11
N ALA A 46 -12.26 -8.37 -1.22
CA ALA A 46 -12.41 -9.68 -0.59
C ALA A 46 -11.61 -9.79 0.71
N LEU A 47 -10.55 -8.99 0.87
CA LEU A 47 -9.73 -8.91 2.08
C LEU A 47 -9.46 -7.45 2.46
N LEU A 48 -9.75 -7.11 3.71
CA LEU A 48 -9.28 -5.88 4.34
C LEU A 48 -8.11 -6.20 5.28
N VAL A 49 -6.94 -5.64 4.97
CA VAL A 49 -5.77 -5.65 5.83
C VAL A 49 -5.72 -4.35 6.63
N ASP A 50 -6.04 -4.44 7.92
CA ASP A 50 -5.92 -3.31 8.84
C ASP A 50 -4.45 -3.12 9.21
N ILE A 51 -3.87 -2.00 8.76
CA ILE A 51 -2.48 -1.65 9.05
C ILE A 51 -2.38 -0.63 10.18
N ARG A 52 -3.42 -0.41 10.99
CA ARG A 52 -3.30 0.47 12.17
C ARG A 52 -2.41 -0.21 13.21
N SER A 53 -1.48 0.55 13.81
CA SER A 53 -0.68 0.02 14.94
C SER A 53 -1.57 -0.38 16.12
N TRP A 54 -2.64 0.39 16.36
CA TRP A 54 -3.59 0.18 17.45
C TRP A 54 -5.01 0.24 16.90
N PRO A 55 -5.63 -0.91 16.58
CA PRO A 55 -6.96 -0.96 15.96
C PRO A 55 -8.11 -0.81 16.98
N GLY A 56 -7.88 -0.05 18.06
CA GLY A 56 -8.90 0.32 19.04
C GLY A 56 -9.34 1.76 18.81
N SER A 57 -10.61 2.08 19.05
CA SER A 57 -11.09 3.46 18.99
C SER A 57 -12.30 3.65 19.90
N ARG A 58 -12.16 4.54 20.88
CA ARG A 58 -13.30 4.98 21.72
C ARG A 58 -14.23 5.93 20.95
N ARG A 59 -13.65 6.78 20.09
CA ARG A 59 -14.38 7.79 19.30
C ARG A 59 -15.17 7.19 18.15
N HIS A 60 -14.68 6.09 17.58
CA HIS A 60 -15.30 5.37 16.48
C HIS A 60 -15.35 3.87 16.79
N PRO A 61 -16.23 3.45 17.72
CA PRO A 61 -16.29 2.07 18.23
C PRO A 61 -16.59 1.05 17.13
N GLN A 62 -17.28 1.44 16.05
CA GLN A 62 -17.52 0.58 14.89
C GLN A 62 -16.23 0.16 14.17
N PHE A 63 -15.15 0.92 14.33
CA PHE A 63 -13.83 0.58 13.80
C PHE A 63 -12.90 -0.02 14.85
N ALA A 64 -13.38 -0.32 16.05
CA ALA A 64 -12.64 -1.18 16.98
C ALA A 64 -12.50 -2.58 16.37
N ARG A 65 -11.33 -3.21 16.53
CA ARG A 65 -10.95 -4.47 15.86
C ARG A 65 -12.06 -5.52 15.83
N GLU A 66 -12.67 -5.82 16.98
CA GLU A 66 -13.69 -6.87 17.09
C GLU A 66 -14.99 -6.48 16.38
N ALA A 67 -15.47 -5.25 16.58
CA ALA A 67 -16.66 -4.75 15.92
C ALA A 67 -16.49 -4.73 14.39
N LEU A 68 -15.35 -4.22 13.92
CA LEU A 68 -15.02 -4.19 12.50
C LEU A 68 -14.92 -5.60 11.91
N ALA A 69 -14.26 -6.53 12.60
CA ALA A 69 -14.15 -7.91 12.14
C ALA A 69 -15.53 -8.58 11.98
N ARG A 70 -16.45 -8.36 12.93
CA ARG A 70 -17.83 -8.87 12.83
C ARG A 70 -18.57 -8.29 11.62
N SER A 71 -18.58 -6.97 11.48
CA SER A 71 -19.27 -6.31 10.37
C SER A 71 -18.69 -6.68 8.99
N LEU A 72 -17.38 -6.90 8.89
CA LEU A 72 -16.76 -7.39 7.66
C LEU A 72 -17.14 -8.84 7.36
N ALA A 73 -17.16 -9.71 8.36
CA ALA A 73 -17.57 -11.10 8.20
C ALA A 73 -19.03 -11.22 7.73
N GLU A 74 -19.94 -10.44 8.33
CA GLU A 74 -21.34 -10.32 7.90
C GLU A 74 -21.47 -9.85 6.43
N ALA A 75 -20.55 -8.97 5.99
CA ALA A 75 -20.48 -8.48 4.62
C ALA A 75 -19.73 -9.42 3.65
N GLY A 76 -19.23 -10.58 4.11
CA GLY A 76 -18.47 -11.53 3.30
C GLY A 76 -17.03 -11.09 2.98
N ILE A 77 -16.46 -10.17 3.77
CA ILE A 77 -15.11 -9.62 3.57
C ILE A 77 -14.17 -10.19 4.65
N ALA A 78 -13.07 -10.82 4.24
CA ALA A 78 -12.07 -11.30 5.18
C ALA A 78 -11.34 -10.13 5.85
N TYR A 79 -10.93 -10.32 7.10
CA TYR A 79 -10.22 -9.32 7.89
C TYR A 79 -8.89 -9.86 8.42
N HIS A 80 -7.82 -9.07 8.27
CA HIS A 80 -6.52 -9.37 8.86
C HIS A 80 -5.91 -8.11 9.46
N HIS A 81 -5.45 -8.17 10.71
CA HIS A 81 -4.70 -7.08 11.34
C HIS A 81 -3.20 -7.30 11.15
N CYS A 82 -2.52 -6.34 10.52
CA CYS A 82 -1.11 -6.39 10.19
C CYS A 82 -0.33 -5.24 10.86
N PRO A 83 0.01 -5.37 12.17
CA PRO A 83 0.73 -4.32 12.90
C PRO A 83 2.14 -4.07 12.37
N ALA A 84 2.73 -5.03 11.62
CA ALA A 84 4.02 -4.88 10.95
C ALA A 84 3.99 -3.77 9.88
N LEU A 85 2.84 -3.46 9.30
CA LEU A 85 2.68 -2.31 8.39
C LEU A 85 2.18 -1.06 9.13
N GLY A 86 2.17 -1.04 10.47
CA GLY A 86 1.63 0.05 11.26
C GLY A 86 2.46 1.33 11.35
N GLY A 87 1.81 2.48 11.11
CA GLY A 87 2.47 3.79 11.04
C GLY A 87 3.14 4.29 12.33
N ARG A 88 2.68 3.88 13.51
CA ARG A 88 3.25 4.37 14.77
C ARG A 88 4.52 3.59 15.09
N ARG A 89 5.66 4.28 15.06
CA ARG A 89 7.00 3.74 15.34
C ARG A 89 7.79 4.67 16.27
N PRO A 90 8.53 4.12 17.24
CA PRO A 90 9.44 4.92 18.05
C PRO A 90 10.59 5.44 17.19
N ARG A 91 11.30 6.44 17.70
CA ARG A 91 12.56 6.87 17.12
C ARG A 91 13.55 5.70 17.14
N PRO A 92 14.33 5.47 16.05
CA PRO A 92 15.36 4.44 16.04
C PRO A 92 16.38 4.67 17.18
N PRO A 93 16.80 3.61 17.87
CA PRO A 93 17.86 3.71 18.86
C PRO A 93 19.18 4.12 18.18
N HIS A 94 20.00 4.90 18.89
CA HIS A 94 21.37 5.30 18.51
C HIS A 94 21.56 6.38 17.44
N GLY A 95 20.56 7.19 17.11
CA GLY A 95 20.78 8.48 16.46
C GLY A 95 21.49 8.45 15.10
N ARG A 96 21.54 7.31 14.40
CA ARG A 96 22.04 7.24 13.03
C ARG A 96 21.27 8.25 12.17
N PRO A 97 21.96 9.01 11.30
CA PRO A 97 21.29 9.88 10.35
C PRO A 97 20.26 9.09 9.55
N SER A 98 19.02 9.57 9.54
CA SER A 98 17.95 8.97 8.75
C SER A 98 18.19 9.26 7.26
N PRO A 99 18.15 8.26 6.37
CA PRO A 99 18.18 8.49 4.92
C PRO A 99 16.87 9.11 4.41
N ASN A 100 15.86 9.26 5.28
CA ASN A 100 14.51 9.70 4.96
C ASN A 100 14.26 11.16 5.37
N GLY A 101 15.27 12.01 5.12
CA GLY A 101 15.31 13.42 5.53
C GLY A 101 14.24 14.32 4.91
N PHE A 102 13.58 13.91 3.81
CA PHE A 102 12.41 14.60 3.26
C PHE A 102 11.27 14.73 4.27
N TRP A 103 11.06 13.72 5.12
CA TRP A 103 9.98 13.73 6.10
C TRP A 103 10.35 14.64 7.27
N ARG A 104 9.77 15.85 7.30
CA ARG A 104 9.95 16.82 8.39
C ARG A 104 9.24 16.43 9.67
N ILE A 105 8.09 15.76 9.55
CA ILE A 105 7.33 15.24 10.69
C ILE A 105 8.01 13.96 11.18
N GLU A 106 8.43 13.95 12.45
CA GLU A 106 9.20 12.86 13.04
C GLU A 106 8.50 11.49 12.88
N GLY A 107 7.18 11.42 13.07
CA GLY A 107 6.43 10.18 12.91
C GLY A 107 6.53 9.56 11.52
N PHE A 108 6.52 10.38 10.45
CA PHE A 108 6.71 9.89 9.08
C PHE A 108 8.14 9.43 8.84
N ARG A 109 9.13 10.17 9.36
CA ARG A 109 10.54 9.80 9.25
C ARG A 109 10.84 8.48 9.95
N ASN A 110 10.39 8.33 11.19
CA ASN A 110 10.55 7.11 11.97
C ASN A 110 9.89 5.91 11.29
N TYR A 111 8.71 6.12 10.67
CA TYR A 111 8.05 5.05 9.93
C TYR A 111 8.78 4.70 8.62
N ALA A 112 9.29 5.69 7.88
CA ALA A 112 10.10 5.45 6.70
C ALA A 112 11.40 4.70 7.03
N ASP A 113 12.05 5.01 8.15
CA ASP A 113 13.22 4.27 8.64
C ASP A 113 12.86 2.83 9.01
N TYR A 114 11.73 2.63 9.70
CA TYR A 114 11.21 1.30 9.99
C TYR A 114 10.87 0.51 8.72
N ALA A 115 10.42 1.16 7.65
CA ALA A 115 10.09 0.51 6.38
C ALA A 115 11.31 -0.11 5.67
N LEU A 116 12.53 0.18 6.16
CA LEU A 116 13.78 -0.44 5.72
C LEU A 116 14.08 -1.76 6.46
N THR A 117 13.25 -2.18 7.42
CA THR A 117 13.52 -3.34 8.27
C THR A 117 12.95 -4.65 7.68
N PRO A 118 13.55 -5.81 8.00
CA PRO A 118 13.05 -7.11 7.54
C PRO A 118 11.57 -7.39 7.89
N PRO A 119 11.05 -7.06 9.09
CA PRO A 119 9.63 -7.25 9.41
C PRO A 119 8.66 -6.51 8.46
N PHE A 120 9.02 -5.29 8.05
CA PHE A 120 8.23 -4.54 7.07
C PHE A 120 8.27 -5.22 5.70
N ALA A 121 9.46 -5.59 5.24
CA ALA A 121 9.64 -6.24 3.94
C ALA A 121 8.86 -7.57 3.85
N GLU A 122 8.88 -8.38 4.90
CA GLU A 122 8.13 -9.64 4.96
C GLU A 122 6.61 -9.41 4.96
N ALA A 123 6.13 -8.42 5.73
CA ALA A 123 4.71 -8.08 5.74
C ALA A 123 4.22 -7.56 4.38
N LEU A 124 5.03 -6.76 3.70
CA LEU A 124 4.74 -6.24 2.36
C LEU A 124 4.70 -7.38 1.32
N ARG A 125 5.62 -8.34 1.40
CA ARG A 125 5.63 -9.53 0.54
C ARG A 125 4.36 -10.36 0.72
N ARG A 126 3.92 -10.58 1.96
CA ARG A 126 2.66 -11.29 2.26
C ARG A 126 1.45 -10.53 1.70
N LEU A 127 1.43 -9.21 1.85
CA LEU A 127 0.37 -8.36 1.29
C LEU A 127 0.27 -8.49 -0.24
N LEU A 128 1.42 -8.48 -0.94
CA LEU A 128 1.45 -8.67 -2.39
C LEU A 128 0.93 -10.06 -2.79
N ALA A 129 1.35 -11.11 -2.09
CA ALA A 129 0.86 -12.47 -2.34
C ALA A 129 -0.67 -12.59 -2.12
N GLU A 130 -1.23 -11.91 -1.12
CA GLU A 130 -2.68 -11.82 -0.93
C GLU A 130 -3.37 -11.07 -2.09
N ALA A 131 -2.77 -9.99 -2.56
CA ALA A 131 -3.30 -9.19 -3.68
C ALA A 131 -3.25 -9.91 -5.04
N GLU A 132 -2.34 -10.86 -5.22
CA GLU A 132 -2.31 -11.76 -6.38
C GLU A 132 -3.44 -12.78 -6.35
N ARG A 133 -3.85 -13.23 -5.15
CA ARG A 133 -4.88 -14.26 -4.97
C ARG A 133 -6.29 -13.71 -4.95
N ARG A 134 -6.49 -12.54 -4.36
CA ARG A 134 -7.80 -11.93 -4.16
C ARG A 134 -7.69 -10.42 -4.05
N ARG A 135 -8.81 -9.73 -4.29
CA ARG A 135 -8.84 -8.28 -4.24
C ARG A 135 -8.66 -7.79 -2.81
N THR A 136 -7.49 -7.20 -2.55
CA THR A 136 -7.05 -6.82 -1.21
C THR A 136 -7.00 -5.31 -1.06
N ALA A 137 -7.50 -4.80 0.07
CA ALA A 137 -7.37 -3.40 0.47
C ALA A 137 -6.59 -3.27 1.78
N ILE A 138 -5.69 -2.28 1.88
CA ILE A 138 -5.11 -1.84 3.17
C ILE A 138 -5.93 -0.70 3.78
N MET A 139 -6.08 -0.69 5.10
CA MET A 139 -6.86 0.32 5.83
C MET A 139 -6.05 1.05 6.91
N CYS A 140 -6.25 2.37 7.01
CA CYS A 140 -5.90 3.15 8.22
C CYS A 140 -7.05 4.07 8.67
N ALA A 141 -6.78 4.96 9.63
CA ALA A 141 -7.77 5.88 10.18
C ALA A 141 -8.01 7.13 9.32
N GLU A 142 -6.98 7.73 8.75
CA GLU A 142 -7.08 8.99 8.01
C GLU A 142 -7.75 8.78 6.66
N ALA A 143 -8.64 9.69 6.24
CA ALA A 143 -9.32 9.60 4.94
C ALA A 143 -8.34 9.65 3.77
N LEU A 144 -7.50 10.68 3.74
CA LEU A 144 -6.55 10.94 2.65
C LEU A 144 -5.22 10.22 2.89
N PRO A 145 -4.72 9.43 1.93
CA PRO A 145 -3.47 8.71 2.06
C PRO A 145 -2.28 9.65 2.28
N ALA A 146 -2.30 10.85 1.69
CA ALA A 146 -1.26 11.87 1.82
C ALA A 146 -0.96 12.28 3.27
N ASN A 147 -1.94 12.14 4.17
CA ASN A 147 -1.87 12.56 5.56
C ASN A 147 -1.54 11.40 6.52
N CYS A 148 -1.19 10.22 5.99
CA CYS A 148 -0.93 9.05 6.82
C CYS A 148 0.15 8.14 6.27
N HIS A 149 0.50 7.14 7.08
CA HIS A 149 1.52 6.14 6.76
C HIS A 149 1.19 5.26 5.53
N ARG A 150 -0.08 5.20 5.08
CA ARG A 150 -0.44 4.51 3.82
C ARG A 150 0.33 5.04 2.62
N ARG A 151 0.72 6.32 2.63
CA ARG A 151 1.56 6.91 1.56
C ARG A 151 2.90 6.19 1.44
N ILE A 152 3.59 5.94 2.54
CA ILE A 152 4.86 5.21 2.55
C ILE A 152 4.65 3.75 2.11
N VAL A 153 3.64 3.06 2.64
CA VAL A 153 3.31 1.68 2.17
C VAL A 153 3.04 1.65 0.67
N THR A 154 2.33 2.65 0.16
CA THR A 154 2.02 2.80 -1.27
C THR A 154 3.29 2.91 -2.11
N ASP A 155 4.24 3.76 -1.72
CA ASP A 155 5.51 3.90 -2.44
C ASP A 155 6.28 2.57 -2.49
N HIS A 156 6.30 1.81 -1.39
CA HIS A 156 6.96 0.50 -1.35
C HIS A 156 6.24 -0.58 -2.19
N LEU A 157 4.92 -0.49 -2.34
CA LEU A 157 4.12 -1.34 -3.25
C LEU A 157 4.41 -1.00 -4.72
N LEU A 158 4.39 0.29 -5.06
CA LEU A 158 4.69 0.80 -6.40
C LEU A 158 6.12 0.44 -6.83
N ALA A 159 7.10 0.54 -5.93
CA ALA A 159 8.48 0.14 -6.17
C ALA A 159 8.65 -1.36 -6.49
N ARG A 160 7.66 -2.20 -6.14
CA ARG A 160 7.61 -3.64 -6.47
C ARG A 160 6.73 -3.93 -7.69
N GLY A 161 6.34 -2.89 -8.43
CA GLY A 161 5.58 -3.02 -9.67
C GLY A 161 4.08 -3.22 -9.51
N ALA A 162 3.55 -3.15 -8.27
CA ALA A 162 2.12 -3.21 -8.03
C ALA A 162 1.41 -1.94 -8.50
N GLU A 163 0.16 -2.05 -8.93
CA GLU A 163 -0.74 -0.90 -9.04
C GLU A 163 -1.36 -0.63 -7.66
N VAL A 164 -1.49 0.63 -7.27
CA VAL A 164 -2.19 1.01 -6.05
C VAL A 164 -3.34 1.96 -6.37
N ARG A 165 -4.53 1.68 -5.84
CA ARG A 165 -5.75 2.47 -6.06
C ARG A 165 -6.36 2.92 -4.72
N HIS A 166 -6.54 4.22 -4.55
CA HIS A 166 -7.12 4.82 -3.36
C HIS A 166 -8.63 4.93 -3.50
N ILE A 167 -9.38 4.30 -2.58
CA ILE A 167 -10.82 4.46 -2.44
C ILE A 167 -11.04 5.72 -1.58
N LEU A 168 -11.38 6.83 -2.23
CA LEU A 168 -11.61 8.10 -1.54
C LEU A 168 -13.09 8.31 -1.23
N ASP A 169 -13.96 7.93 -2.16
CA ASP A 169 -15.41 7.86 -1.99
C ASP A 169 -16.02 6.88 -3.00
N ARG A 170 -17.37 6.86 -3.11
CA ARG A 170 -18.08 5.92 -3.97
C ARG A 170 -17.74 6.11 -5.44
N ASN A 171 -17.51 7.34 -5.89
CA ASN A 171 -17.32 7.70 -7.30
C ASN A 171 -15.89 8.18 -7.61
N ARG A 172 -15.05 8.34 -6.58
CA ARG A 172 -13.67 8.82 -6.70
C ARG A 172 -12.68 7.74 -6.27
N ILE A 173 -12.04 7.17 -7.28
CA ILE A 173 -10.89 6.28 -7.14
C ILE A 173 -9.68 6.99 -7.76
N GLU A 174 -8.58 7.06 -7.02
CA GLU A 174 -7.34 7.65 -7.52
C GLU A 174 -6.27 6.59 -7.65
N THR A 175 -5.63 6.51 -8.82
CA THR A 175 -4.42 5.69 -9.00
C THR A 175 -3.25 6.40 -8.34
N ALA A 176 -2.55 5.68 -7.47
CA ALA A 176 -1.42 6.20 -6.74
C ALA A 176 -0.25 6.54 -7.67
N ARG A 177 0.57 7.49 -7.23
CA ARG A 177 1.85 7.82 -7.82
C ARG A 177 2.90 7.82 -6.71
N MET A 178 4.16 7.62 -7.09
CA MET A 178 5.27 7.73 -6.15
C MET A 178 5.29 9.12 -5.53
N THR A 179 5.62 9.20 -4.25
CA THR A 179 6.03 10.46 -3.62
C THR A 179 7.21 11.06 -4.39
N ASP A 180 7.19 12.36 -4.69
CA ASP A 180 8.21 13.03 -5.52
C ASP A 180 9.66 12.84 -4.99
N ALA A 181 9.82 12.83 -3.68
CA ALA A 181 11.11 12.61 -3.03
C ALA A 181 11.54 11.14 -2.94
N ALA A 182 10.66 10.19 -3.29
CA ALA A 182 10.98 8.79 -3.21
C ALA A 182 12.10 8.44 -4.21
N ARG A 183 13.05 7.63 -3.74
CA ARG A 183 14.13 7.05 -4.54
C ARG A 183 14.08 5.55 -4.36
N ILE A 184 14.11 4.83 -5.48
CA ILE A 184 14.05 3.37 -5.52
C ILE A 184 15.48 2.89 -5.81
N SER A 185 16.01 2.08 -4.91
CA SER A 185 17.26 1.35 -5.10
C SER A 185 17.07 0.14 -6.02
N PRO A 186 18.14 -0.43 -6.60
CA PRO A 186 18.04 -1.62 -7.47
C PRO A 186 17.35 -2.83 -6.82
N ASP A 187 17.41 -2.96 -5.50
CA ASP A 187 16.76 -4.00 -4.69
C ASP A 187 15.32 -3.66 -4.28
N GLY A 188 14.76 -2.56 -4.80
CA GLY A 188 13.35 -2.17 -4.57
C GLY A 188 13.08 -1.58 -3.18
N VAL A 189 14.14 -1.16 -2.48
CA VAL A 189 14.02 -0.40 -1.23
C VAL A 189 13.79 1.06 -1.55
N VAL A 190 12.81 1.67 -0.87
CA VAL A 190 12.42 3.07 -1.05
C VAL A 190 13.00 3.92 0.06
N THR A 191 13.67 5.01 -0.30
CA THR A 191 14.13 6.05 0.63
C THR A 191 13.64 7.42 0.20
N TYR A 192 13.67 8.40 1.11
CA TYR A 192 13.19 9.77 0.89
C TYR A 192 14.27 10.80 1.28
N PRO A 193 15.36 10.93 0.50
CA PRO A 193 16.44 11.85 0.84
C PRO A 193 15.95 13.30 0.95
N SER A 194 16.62 14.10 1.79
CA SER A 194 16.39 15.54 1.81
C SER A 194 16.58 16.13 0.40
N PRO A 195 15.85 17.20 0.03
CA PRO A 195 16.18 17.97 -1.16
C PRO A 195 17.66 18.36 -1.08
N GLN A 196 18.46 18.00 -2.08
CA GLN A 196 19.79 18.58 -2.20
C GLN A 196 19.60 20.07 -2.52
N PRO A 197 20.31 20.99 -1.86
CA PRO A 197 20.40 22.35 -2.38
C PRO A 197 20.90 22.24 -3.83
N GLY A 198 20.21 22.89 -4.76
CA GLY A 198 20.59 22.85 -6.16
C GLY A 198 22.06 23.23 -6.29
N LEU A 199 22.84 22.42 -7.01
CA LEU A 199 24.26 22.69 -7.25
C LEU A 199 24.49 23.89 -8.20
N PHE A 200 23.42 24.59 -8.58
CA PHE A 200 23.42 25.77 -9.43
C PHE A 200 22.24 26.67 -9.03
N ASP A 201 22.39 27.42 -7.95
CA ASP A 201 21.62 28.66 -7.74
C ASP A 201 22.66 29.79 -7.64
N ASP A 202 23.29 30.07 -8.79
CA ASP A 202 24.05 31.29 -9.02
C ASP A 202 23.39 32.01 -10.20
N ARG A 203 22.56 33.02 -9.87
CA ARG A 203 22.34 34.33 -10.53
C ARG A 203 20.88 34.77 -10.54
#